data_AF-A0A565B3N2-F1
#
_entry.id   AF-A0A565B3N2-F1
#
_cell.length_a   1.000
_cell.length_b   1.000
_cell.length_c   1.000
_cell.angle_alpha   90.00
_cell.angle_beta   90.00
_cell.angle_gamma   90.00
#
_symmetry.space_group_name_H-M   'P 1'
#
loop_
_entity.id
_entity.type
_entity.pdbx_description
1 polymer ?
#
loop_
_entity_poly.entity_id
_entity_poly.type
_entity_poly.pdbx_seq_one_letter_code
_entity_poly.pdbx_strand_id
1 'polypeptide(L)' 'MNDSQSDVIQDTKSVIDEFNVSIFSYGQTGYGKTFTLHGNDNIHGLTTRARKEFFIIVSRDNITFSFSLKYVVIKDDDTK' A
#
# COMPACT_ATOMS: atom_id res chain seq x y z
N MET A 1 -4.68 -13.20 -10.78
CA MET A 1 -3.25 -12.85 -10.96
C MET A 1 -3.14 -11.91 -12.16
N ASN A 2 -3.60 -10.67 -12.03
CA ASN A 2 -3.36 -9.60 -13.00
C ASN A 2 -3.74 -8.22 -12.41
N ASP A 3 -3.45 -8.00 -11.13
CA ASP A 3 -3.53 -6.67 -10.47
C ASP A 3 -2.31 -5.82 -10.91
N SER A 4 -2.08 -5.79 -12.22
CA SER A 4 -0.81 -5.45 -12.83
C SER A 4 -0.75 -3.95 -13.08
N GLN A 5 -0.08 -3.25 -12.16
CA GLN A 5 0.53 -1.91 -12.32
C GLN A 5 -0.44 -0.73 -12.52
N SER A 6 -1.51 -0.90 -13.30
CA SER A 6 -2.52 0.13 -13.59
C SER A 6 -3.34 0.52 -12.36
N ASP A 7 -3.74 -0.48 -11.56
CA ASP A 7 -4.65 -0.27 -10.43
C ASP A 7 -3.96 0.51 -9.30
N VAL A 8 -2.67 0.21 -9.04
CA VAL A 8 -1.87 0.92 -8.02
C VAL A 8 -1.70 2.40 -8.35
N ILE A 9 -1.56 2.73 -9.63
CA ILE A 9 -1.41 4.11 -10.10
C ILE A 9 -2.75 4.86 -9.96
N GLN A 10 -3.86 4.19 -10.27
CA GLN A 10 -5.21 4.77 -10.15
C GLN A 10 -5.56 5.06 -8.68
N ASP A 11 -5.25 4.13 -7.78
CA ASP A 11 -5.46 4.28 -6.34
C ASP A 11 -4.65 5.46 -5.79
N THR A 12 -3.40 5.62 -6.24
CA THR A 12 -2.51 6.68 -5.78
C THR A 12 -3.01 8.07 -6.19
N LYS A 13 -3.52 8.22 -7.41
CA LYS A 13 -4.13 9.50 -7.85
C LYS A 13 -5.37 9.84 -7.04
N SER A 14 -6.21 8.84 -6.77
CA SER A 14 -7.42 9.02 -5.97
C SER A 14 -7.10 9.56 -4.57
N VAL A 15 -6.03 9.09 -3.92
CA VAL A 15 -5.56 9.61 -2.63
C VAL A 15 -5.14 11.08 -2.71
N ILE A 16 -4.51 11.49 -3.81
CA ILE A 16 -4.09 12.88 -4.04
C ILE A 16 -5.30 13.77 -4.32
N ASP A 17 -6.32 13.24 -5.00
CA ASP A 17 -7.60 13.88 -5.28
C ASP A 17 -8.56 13.87 -4.06
N GLU A 18 -8.03 13.76 -2.84
CA GLU A 18 -8.75 13.79 -1.56
C GLU A 18 -9.71 12.60 -1.29
N PHE A 19 -9.55 11.47 -1.99
CA PHE A 19 -10.31 10.24 -1.70
C PHE A 19 -9.60 9.32 -0.72
N ASN A 20 -10.37 8.75 0.21
CA ASN A 20 -9.87 7.72 1.12
C ASN A 20 -9.79 6.36 0.40
N VAL A 21 -8.60 5.76 0.38
CA VAL A 21 -8.36 4.43 -0.20
C VAL A 21 -7.93 3.45 0.89
N SER A 22 -8.43 2.21 0.82
CA SER A 22 -8.02 1.12 1.71
C SER A 22 -7.69 -0.14 0.94
N ILE A 23 -6.56 -0.77 1.29
CA ILE A 23 -6.06 -1.98 0.62
C ILE A 23 -5.99 -3.09 1.66
N PHE A 24 -6.58 -4.23 1.33
CA PHE A 24 -6.58 -5.42 2.18
C PHE A 24 -6.20 -6.67 1.37
N SER A 25 -5.39 -7.53 1.95
CA SER A 25 -5.06 -8.84 1.38
C SER A 25 -5.74 -9.96 2.17
N TYR A 26 -6.64 -10.72 1.53
CA TYR A 26 -7.36 -11.83 2.15
C TYR A 26 -6.90 -13.19 1.59
N GLY A 27 -7.03 -14.26 2.37
CA GLY A 27 -6.77 -15.64 1.93
C GLY A 27 -6.30 -16.54 3.07
N GLN A 28 -5.98 -17.80 2.78
CA GLN A 28 -5.42 -18.76 3.76
C GLN A 28 -3.93 -18.50 4.05
N THR A 29 -3.45 -18.85 5.24
CA THR A 29 -2.01 -18.77 5.60
C THR A 29 -1.13 -19.48 4.57
N GLY A 30 0.00 -18.88 4.21
CA GLY A 30 0.91 -19.40 3.18
C GLY A 30 0.62 -18.93 1.74
N TYR A 31 -0.55 -18.33 1.48
CA TYR A 31 -0.93 -17.85 0.12
C TYR A 31 -0.37 -16.46 -0.24
N GLY A 32 0.80 -16.10 0.29
CA GLY A 32 1.51 -14.91 -0.17
C GLY A 32 0.91 -13.54 0.19
N LYS A 33 -0.02 -13.42 1.16
CA LYS A 33 -0.58 -12.12 1.61
C LYS A 33 0.51 -11.09 1.92
N THR A 34 1.48 -11.44 2.76
CA THR A 34 2.61 -10.56 3.11
C THR A 34 3.47 -10.23 1.88
N PHE A 35 3.64 -11.19 0.98
CA PHE A 35 4.38 -11.00 -0.27
C PHE A 35 3.65 -10.03 -1.23
N THR A 36 2.32 -10.11 -1.34
CA THR A 36 1.54 -9.17 -2.14
C THR A 36 1.59 -7.76 -1.55
N LEU A 37 1.42 -7.63 -0.23
CA LEU A 37 1.34 -6.32 0.43
C LEU A 37 2.72 -5.64 0.54
N HIS A 38 3.73 -6.35 1.08
CA HIS A 38 5.06 -5.80 1.36
C HIS A 38 6.12 -6.23 0.35
N GLY A 39 6.00 -7.45 -0.18
CA GLY A 39 7.01 -8.03 -1.08
C GLY A 39 8.26 -8.46 -0.34
N ASN A 40 9.38 -8.45 -1.06
CA ASN A 40 10.73 -8.66 -0.54
C ASN A 40 11.70 -7.65 -1.18
N ASP A 41 13.00 -7.78 -0.88
CA ASP A 41 14.04 -6.86 -1.34
C ASP A 41 14.19 -6.83 -2.87
N ASN A 42 13.89 -7.94 -3.54
CA ASN A 42 14.01 -8.07 -5.00
C ASN A 42 12.72 -7.68 -5.73
N ILE A 43 11.57 -7.95 -5.12
CA ILE A 43 10.23 -7.75 -5.67
C ILE A 43 9.41 -6.99 -4.62
N HIS A 44 9.37 -5.67 -4.76
CA HIS A 44 8.58 -4.82 -3.87
C HIS A 44 7.08 -5.17 -3.94
N GLY A 45 6.37 -5.08 -2.81
CA GLY A 45 4.91 -5.29 -2.77
C GLY A 45 4.11 -4.02 -3.11
N LEU A 46 2.79 -4.12 -2.98
CA LEU A 46 1.85 -3.03 -3.25
C LEU A 46 2.13 -1.78 -2.43
N THR A 47 2.40 -1.90 -1.12
CA THR A 47 2.62 -0.74 -0.24
C THR A 47 3.84 0.07 -0.65
N THR A 48 4.95 -0.61 -0.97
CA THR A 48 6.19 0.04 -1.40
C THR A 48 6.03 0.72 -2.75
N ARG A 49 5.31 0.08 -3.68
CA ARG A 49 5.02 0.65 -5.01
C ARG A 49 4.09 1.87 -4.93
N ALA A 50 2.95 1.76 -4.24
CA ALA A 50 2.01 2.87 -4.07
C ALA A 50 2.68 4.08 -3.41
N ARG A 51 3.48 3.84 -2.37
CA ARG A 51 4.26 4.90 -1.71
C ARG A 51 5.21 5.59 -2.69
N LYS A 52 5.94 4.83 -3.51
CA LYS A 52 6.89 5.40 -4.49
C LYS A 52 6.16 6.28 -5.50
N GLU A 53 5.08 5.79 -6.10
CA GLU A 53 4.29 6.55 -7.07
C GLU A 53 3.70 7.82 -6.42
N PHE A 54 3.22 7.72 -5.18
CA PHE A 54 2.69 8.85 -4.44
C PHE A 54 3.72 9.98 -4.33
N PHE A 55 4.95 9.67 -3.89
CA PHE A 55 6.00 10.67 -3.79
C PHE A 55 6.46 11.21 -5.15
N ILE A 56 6.41 10.40 -6.22
CA ILE A 56 6.70 10.85 -7.58
C ILE A 56 5.68 11.90 -8.03
N ILE A 57 4.39 11.64 -7.88
CA ILE A 57 3.32 12.56 -8.29
C ILE A 57 3.42 13.86 -7.49
N VAL A 58 3.55 13.75 -6.17
CA VAL A 58 3.67 14.93 -5.31
C VAL A 58 4.89 15.80 -5.67
N SER A 59 6.04 15.17 -5.96
CA SER A 59 7.25 15.89 -6.38
C SER A 59 7.08 16.51 -7.77
N ARG A 60 6.43 15.80 -8.69
CA ARG A 60 6.18 16.26 -10.06
C ARG A 60 5.25 17.47 -10.09
N ASP A 61 4.20 17.45 -9.27
CA ASP A 61 3.15 18.46 -9.27
C ASP A 61 3.39 19.57 -8.23
N ASN A 62 4.53 19.53 -7.52
CA ASN A 62 4.91 20.48 -6.46
C ASN A 62 3.83 20.66 -5.37
N ILE A 63 3.15 19.57 -5.03
CA ILE A 63 2.05 19.58 -4.06
C ILE A 63 2.64 19.65 -2.65
N THR A 64 2.16 20.59 -1.84
CA THR A 64 2.47 20.62 -0.40
C THR A 64 1.45 19.75 0.34
N PHE A 65 1.93 18.78 1.13
CA PHE A 65 1.08 17.84 1.85
C PHE A 65 1.66 17.56 3.23
N SER A 66 0.79 17.15 4.16
CA SER A 66 1.19 16.61 5.47
C SER A 66 0.89 15.11 5.48
N PHE A 67 1.86 14.31 5.93
CA PHE A 67 1.75 12.85 5.93
C PHE A 67 2.01 12.27 7.31
N SER A 68 1.19 11.31 7.72
CA SER A 68 1.35 10.53 8.95
C SER A 68 1.25 9.05 8.62
N LEU A 69 2.31 8.30 8.95
CA LEU A 69 2.33 6.84 8.82
C LEU A 69 2.16 6.19 10.19
N LYS A 70 1.21 5.28 10.32
CA LYS A 70 1.01 4.45 11.52
C LYS A 70 1.03 2.98 11.12
N TYR A 71 1.73 2.17 11.90
CA TYR A 71 1.75 0.71 11.75
C TYR A 71 1.22 0.08 13.03
N VAL A 72 0.20 -0.78 12.89
CA VAL A 72 -0.46 -1.47 14.01
C VAL A 72 -0.51 -2.94 13.70
N VAL A 73 -0.11 -3.77 14.66
CA VAL A 73 -0.22 -5.23 14.58
C VAL A 73 -1.35 -5.66 15.49
N ILE A 74 -2.40 -6.23 14.90
CA ILE A 74 -3.52 -6.80 15.66
C ILE A 74 -3.25 -8.29 15.80
N LYS A 75 -3.13 -8.75 17.04
CA LYS A 75 -3.08 -10.16 17.41
C LYS A 75 -4.21 -10.39 18.40
N ASP A 76 -4.90 -11.51 18.28
CA ASP A 76 -5.77 -11.94 19.37
C ASP A 76 -4.91 -12.11 20.61
N ASP A 77 -5.35 -11.48 21.70
CA ASP A 77 -4.68 -11.53 22.99
C ASP A 77 -5.07 -12.85 23.66
N ASP A 78 -4.51 -13.97 23.17
CA ASP A 78 -4.55 -15.25 23.87
C ASP A 78 -3.61 -15.19 25.08
N THR A 79 -3.93 -14.30 26.02
CA THR A 79 -3.39 -14.36 27.38
C THR A 79 -4.27 -15.36 28.14
N LYS A 80 -3.66 -16.48 28.52
CA LYS A 80 -4.24 -17.37 29.56
C LYS A 80 -4.52 -16.62 30.85
#